data_AF-B7G837-F1
#
_entry.id   AF-B7G837-F1
#
_cell.length_a   1.000
_cell.length_b   1.000
_cell.length_c   1.000
_cell.angle_alpha   90.00
_cell.angle_beta   90.00
_cell.angle_gamma   90.00
#
_symmetry.space_group_name_H-M   'P 1'
#
loop_
_entity.id
_entity.type
_entity.pdbx_description
1 polymer ?
#
loop_
_entity_poly.entity_id
_entity_poly.type
_entity_poly.pdbx_seq_one_letter_code
_entity_poly.pdbx_strand_id
1 'polypeptide(L)'
;MIPLRTNLDEQQTMTEVAFPTRGIETDGESALIPLTPTTSASVSSQLPETDTSRPIGHRALHVACKHDPDLTVVRRLVEAYPEHLRIFDAHRDLPLHVALLHQASINVVEFLVGSYPKSVELPNGDDELPLNLAILCHAPIDILSLLMKASPAALRQQDSLGHYPLHNMIAQGCYTVEEIQQVLQSYSPAMGLPGAEGQTPLHVAVLAGGAPLDLVSSLLATYEAAAKRFDDAGMLPLHAALSQGASLPVVQLLVTTYPQALQLRDGQGLLPIEINATYGAHSSPAVADFLRLANENLDEVSRGCDLLSPS
;
A
#
# COMPACT_ATOMS: atom_id res chain seq x y z
N MET A 1 -13.08 -14.90 15.44
CA MET A 1 -12.94 -16.36 15.24
C MET A 1 -13.59 -16.73 13.91
N ILE A 2 -12.78 -16.89 12.86
CA ILE A 2 -13.18 -17.35 11.53
C ILE A 2 -12.13 -18.41 11.12
N PRO A 3 -12.53 -19.56 10.54
CA PRO A 3 -11.72 -20.78 10.57
C PRO A 3 -10.82 -20.96 9.35
N LEU A 4 -9.76 -21.74 9.58
CA LEU A 4 -8.74 -22.24 8.65
C LEU A 4 -9.38 -23.00 7.46
N ARG A 5 -9.01 -22.62 6.23
CA ARG A 5 -9.35 -23.36 5.01
C ARG A 5 -8.41 -24.55 4.83
N THR A 6 -9.03 -25.69 4.54
CA THR A 6 -8.43 -26.98 4.21
C THR A 6 -7.97 -27.04 2.75
N ASN A 7 -6.89 -27.81 2.54
CA ASN A 7 -6.35 -28.32 1.28
C ASN A 7 -7.41 -28.65 0.21
N LEU A 8 -7.11 -28.27 -1.03
CA LEU A 8 -7.59 -28.93 -2.24
C LEU A 8 -6.41 -29.14 -3.18
N ASP A 9 -6.23 -30.40 -3.53
CA ASP A 9 -5.16 -30.96 -4.34
C ASP A 9 -5.13 -30.43 -5.77
N GLU A 10 -3.91 -30.41 -6.27
CA GLU A 10 -3.47 -30.23 -7.65
C GLU A 10 -4.12 -31.25 -8.60
N GLN A 11 -4.63 -30.77 -9.73
CA GLN A 11 -4.59 -31.55 -10.98
C GLN A 11 -4.14 -30.66 -12.14
N GLN A 12 -2.95 -31.00 -12.63
CA GLN A 12 -2.37 -30.58 -13.90
C GLN A 12 -3.32 -30.89 -15.08
N THR A 13 -3.51 -29.94 -15.98
CA THR A 13 -3.66 -30.24 -17.41
C THR A 13 -2.93 -29.20 -18.24
N MET A 14 -1.97 -29.70 -19.02
CA MET A 14 -1.27 -29.01 -20.10
C MET A 14 -2.24 -28.60 -21.21
N THR A 15 -2.08 -27.40 -21.74
CA THR A 15 -2.37 -27.10 -23.14
C THR A 15 -1.40 -26.05 -23.67
N GLU A 16 -0.47 -26.52 -24.49
CA GLU A 16 0.33 -25.74 -25.44
C GLU A 16 -0.59 -24.89 -26.33
N VAL A 17 -0.23 -23.62 -26.53
CA VAL A 17 -0.64 -22.89 -27.73
C VAL A 17 0.55 -22.08 -28.25
N ALA A 18 1.02 -22.48 -29.42
CA ALA A 18 2.12 -21.86 -30.16
C ALA A 18 1.70 -20.52 -30.78
N PHE A 19 2.63 -19.56 -30.84
CA PHE A 19 2.53 -18.36 -31.68
C PHE A 19 3.75 -18.26 -32.61
N PRO A 20 3.57 -17.77 -33.86
CA PRO A 20 4.57 -17.87 -34.90
C PRO A 20 5.58 -16.72 -34.86
N THR A 21 6.81 -17.06 -35.26
CA THR A 21 7.92 -16.16 -35.52
C THR A 21 7.70 -15.35 -36.81
N ARG A 22 8.06 -14.07 -36.79
CA ARG A 22 8.30 -13.28 -38.01
C ARG A 22 9.48 -12.34 -37.78
N GLY A 23 10.59 -12.62 -38.46
CA GLY A 23 11.78 -11.78 -38.46
C GLY A 23 11.69 -10.66 -39.50
N ILE A 24 12.36 -9.55 -39.23
CA ILE A 24 12.89 -8.60 -40.21
C ILE A 24 14.21 -8.05 -39.63
N GLU A 25 15.31 -8.29 -40.32
CA GLU A 25 16.61 -7.61 -40.17
C GLU A 25 16.56 -6.25 -40.88
N THR A 26 17.17 -5.21 -40.30
CA THR A 26 17.88 -4.14 -41.03
C THR A 26 18.85 -3.43 -40.10
N ASP A 27 20.13 -3.44 -40.46
CA ASP A 27 21.25 -2.72 -39.85
C ASP A 27 21.22 -1.21 -40.15
N GLY A 28 21.83 -0.38 -39.28
CA GLY A 28 22.15 1.02 -39.61
C GLY A 28 22.42 1.98 -38.44
N GLU A 29 23.56 1.81 -37.77
CA GLU A 29 24.43 2.80 -37.08
C GLU A 29 23.90 4.00 -36.26
N SER A 30 24.41 4.04 -35.01
CA SER A 30 25.05 5.16 -34.29
C SER A 30 24.34 5.93 -33.17
N ALA A 31 25.05 5.95 -32.03
CA ALA A 31 24.99 6.83 -30.85
C ALA A 31 24.07 6.46 -29.65
N LEU A 32 24.63 5.62 -28.76
CA LEU A 32 24.84 5.85 -27.29
C LEU A 32 23.67 6.54 -26.54
N ILE A 33 22.90 5.94 -25.61
CA ILE A 33 23.17 5.01 -24.49
C ILE A 33 21.83 4.35 -24.11
N PRO A 34 21.71 3.01 -23.96
CA PRO A 34 20.65 2.41 -23.16
C PRO A 34 21.22 1.65 -21.96
N LEU A 35 20.79 2.05 -20.76
CA LEU A 35 20.98 1.31 -19.51
C LEU A 35 20.19 -0.01 -19.58
N THR A 36 20.87 -1.10 -19.93
CA THR A 36 20.35 -2.46 -19.74
C THR A 36 20.44 -2.85 -18.26
N PRO A 37 19.52 -3.66 -17.74
CA PRO A 37 19.57 -4.17 -16.38
C PRO A 37 20.68 -5.23 -16.32
N THR A 38 21.78 -4.92 -15.63
CA THR A 38 22.79 -5.92 -15.30
C THR A 38 22.28 -6.83 -14.21
N THR A 39 22.03 -8.07 -14.62
CA THR A 39 22.05 -9.29 -13.82
C THR A 39 23.22 -9.32 -12.83
N SER A 40 22.90 -9.80 -11.62
CA SER A 40 23.75 -10.62 -10.76
C SER A 40 25.23 -10.21 -10.67
N ALA A 41 25.51 -9.20 -9.85
CA ALA A 41 26.83 -9.01 -9.25
C ALA A 41 26.69 -9.09 -7.73
N SER A 42 26.94 -10.28 -7.20
CA SER A 42 27.64 -10.56 -5.95
C SER A 42 27.62 -9.47 -4.86
N VAL A 43 26.54 -9.40 -4.10
CA VAL A 43 26.59 -8.92 -2.71
C VAL A 43 26.39 -10.13 -1.80
N SER A 44 27.35 -11.06 -1.84
CA SER A 44 27.58 -11.99 -0.74
C SER A 44 28.26 -11.21 0.38
N SER A 45 27.47 -10.49 1.18
CA SER A 45 27.90 -10.01 2.49
C SER A 45 26.81 -10.27 3.51
N GLN A 46 26.86 -11.47 4.08
CA GLN A 46 26.25 -11.90 5.34
C GLN A 46 24.73 -11.73 5.42
N LEU A 47 24.00 -12.63 4.75
CA LEU A 47 22.66 -13.01 5.19
C LEU A 47 22.78 -13.79 6.52
N PRO A 48 21.96 -13.51 7.56
CA PRO A 48 21.99 -14.27 8.80
C PRO A 48 21.63 -15.74 8.55
N GLU A 49 22.40 -16.66 9.14
CA GLU A 49 22.30 -18.10 8.89
C GLU A 49 20.92 -18.66 9.29
N THR A 50 20.25 -19.33 8.36
CA THR A 50 19.03 -20.10 8.63
C THR A 50 19.41 -21.43 9.28
N ASP A 51 19.60 -21.46 10.60
CA ASP A 51 19.98 -22.67 11.32
C ASP A 51 18.74 -23.44 11.80
N THR A 52 18.23 -24.32 10.95
CA THR A 52 17.07 -25.20 11.22
C THR A 52 17.40 -26.35 12.18
N SER A 53 18.61 -26.42 12.75
CA SER A 53 19.11 -27.62 13.43
C SER A 53 19.49 -27.47 14.91
N ARG A 54 19.43 -26.26 15.50
CA ARG A 54 19.91 -26.01 16.87
C ARG A 54 18.81 -25.99 17.95
N PRO A 55 19.14 -26.37 19.20
CA PRO A 55 18.17 -26.52 20.28
C PRO A 55 17.45 -25.22 20.65
N ILE A 56 16.25 -25.39 21.22
CA ILE A 56 15.22 -24.40 21.60
C ILE A 56 15.76 -23.12 22.29
N GLY A 57 16.94 -23.20 22.94
CA GLY A 57 17.59 -22.08 23.64
C GLY A 57 17.86 -20.84 22.77
N HIS A 58 18.19 -21.02 21.48
CA HIS A 58 18.45 -19.88 20.59
C HIS A 58 17.19 -19.08 20.21
N ARG A 59 16.00 -19.65 20.46
CA ARG A 59 14.70 -19.00 20.22
C ARG A 59 14.08 -18.43 21.48
N ALA A 60 14.80 -18.41 22.61
CA ALA A 60 14.31 -17.83 23.86
C ALA A 60 13.83 -16.38 23.68
N LEU A 61 14.53 -15.59 22.85
CA LEU A 61 14.15 -14.22 22.56
C LEU A 61 12.86 -14.11 21.71
N HIS A 62 12.71 -14.95 20.68
CA HIS A 62 11.46 -15.04 19.90
C HIS A 62 10.27 -15.45 20.78
N VAL A 63 10.45 -16.46 21.65
CA VAL A 63 9.41 -16.91 22.58
C VAL A 63 9.06 -15.82 23.59
N ALA A 64 10.04 -15.05 24.07
CA ALA A 64 9.78 -13.91 24.94
C ALA A 64 8.97 -12.81 24.23
N CYS A 65 9.25 -12.52 22.96
CA CYS A 65 8.51 -11.56 22.14
C CYS A 65 7.07 -12.03 21.81
N LYS A 66 6.82 -13.34 21.81
CA LYS A 66 5.52 -13.94 21.46
C LYS A 66 4.46 -13.84 22.56
N HIS A 67 4.86 -13.88 23.83
CA HIS A 67 3.94 -14.01 24.97
C HIS A 67 4.03 -12.79 25.89
N ASP A 68 3.45 -11.67 25.46
CA ASP A 68 3.42 -10.40 26.22
C ASP A 68 4.78 -9.99 26.79
N PRO A 69 5.69 -9.48 25.94
CA PRO A 69 7.08 -9.28 26.32
C PRO A 69 7.24 -8.25 27.44
N ASP A 70 7.57 -8.71 28.64
CA ASP A 70 8.11 -7.84 29.68
C ASP A 70 9.47 -7.33 29.22
N LEU A 71 9.60 -5.99 29.12
CA LEU A 71 10.82 -5.30 28.73
C LEU A 71 12.04 -5.77 29.53
N THR A 72 11.86 -6.09 30.81
CA THR A 72 12.92 -6.56 31.71
C THR A 72 13.45 -7.93 31.29
N VAL A 73 12.55 -8.82 30.85
CA VAL A 73 12.93 -10.16 30.37
C VAL A 73 13.64 -10.05 29.03
N VAL A 74 13.08 -9.28 28.09
CA VAL A 74 13.69 -9.04 26.78
C VAL A 74 15.07 -8.42 26.93
N ARG A 75 15.21 -7.39 27.78
CA ARG A 75 16.48 -6.72 28.05
C ARG A 75 17.54 -7.69 28.58
N ARG A 76 17.21 -8.49 29.60
CA ARG A 76 18.17 -9.46 30.16
C ARG A 76 18.58 -10.53 29.15
N LEU A 77 17.67 -10.98 28.30
CA LEU A 77 17.98 -11.95 27.24
C LEU A 77 18.90 -11.35 26.19
N VAL A 78 18.68 -10.10 25.78
CA VAL A 78 19.55 -9.38 24.84
C VAL A 78 20.93 -9.09 25.44
N GLU A 79 21.00 -8.69 26.72
CA GLU A 79 22.27 -8.46 27.42
C GLU A 79 23.09 -9.75 27.59
N ALA A 80 22.43 -10.87 27.87
CA ALA A 80 23.11 -12.16 28.00
C ALA A 80 23.53 -12.75 26.64
N TYR A 81 22.73 -12.53 25.60
CA TYR A 81 22.91 -13.16 24.29
C TYR A 81 22.61 -12.22 23.11
N PRO A 82 23.44 -11.19 22.85
CA PRO A 82 23.17 -10.17 21.84
C PRO A 82 23.05 -10.70 20.41
N GLU A 83 23.78 -11.78 20.08
CA GLU A 83 23.72 -12.41 18.76
C GLU A 83 22.31 -12.95 18.41
N HIS A 84 21.45 -13.19 19.40
CA HIS A 84 20.11 -13.75 19.18
C HIS A 84 19.14 -12.75 18.54
N LEU A 85 19.50 -11.46 18.50
CA LEU A 85 18.76 -10.43 17.75
C LEU A 85 18.82 -10.63 16.23
N ARG A 86 19.81 -11.38 15.76
CA ARG A 86 20.12 -11.56 14.33
C ARG A 86 19.68 -12.92 13.80
N ILE A 87 19.25 -13.81 14.68
CA ILE A 87 18.85 -15.17 14.34
C ILE A 87 17.40 -15.15 13.88
N PHE A 88 17.12 -15.89 12.83
CA PHE A 88 15.78 -16.13 12.35
C PHE A 88 15.11 -17.31 13.06
N ASP A 89 13.80 -17.24 13.25
CA ASP A 89 13.00 -18.37 13.70
C ASP A 89 12.63 -19.34 12.55
N ALA A 90 11.67 -20.25 12.77
CA ALA A 90 11.25 -21.21 11.76
C ALA A 90 10.52 -20.57 10.56
N HIS A 91 9.93 -19.39 10.75
CA HIS A 91 9.19 -18.61 9.75
C HIS A 91 10.09 -17.55 9.08
N ARG A 92 11.40 -17.60 9.34
CA ARG A 92 12.35 -16.54 8.97
C ARG A 92 12.00 -15.18 9.58
N ASP A 93 11.36 -15.17 10.74
CA ASP A 93 11.12 -13.96 11.51
C ASP A 93 12.32 -13.64 12.41
N LEU A 94 12.71 -12.38 12.45
CA LEU A 94 13.57 -11.83 13.51
C LEU A 94 12.74 -11.59 14.78
N PRO A 95 13.38 -11.41 15.96
CA PRO A 95 12.65 -11.09 17.20
C PRO A 95 11.77 -9.84 17.08
N LEU A 96 12.19 -8.86 16.28
CA LEU A 96 11.38 -7.67 15.98
C LEU A 96 10.07 -8.03 15.25
N HIS A 97 10.11 -8.91 14.26
CA HIS A 97 8.91 -9.35 13.53
C HIS A 97 7.93 -10.04 14.48
N VAL A 98 8.42 -10.96 15.31
CA VAL A 98 7.57 -11.65 16.31
C VAL A 98 6.98 -10.66 17.31
N ALA A 99 7.75 -9.65 17.75
CA ALA A 99 7.25 -8.62 18.64
C ALA A 99 6.11 -7.80 18.00
N LEU A 100 6.24 -7.45 16.72
CA LEU A 100 5.19 -6.72 15.99
C LEU A 100 3.95 -7.58 15.74
N LEU A 101 4.15 -8.83 15.31
CA LEU A 101 3.09 -9.81 15.07
C LEU A 101 2.23 -10.05 16.33
N HIS A 102 2.87 -10.04 17.50
CA HIS A 102 2.22 -10.25 18.79
C HIS A 102 1.91 -8.95 19.55
N GLN A 103 1.92 -7.80 18.86
CA GLN A 103 1.53 -6.48 19.41
C GLN A 103 2.27 -6.10 20.70
N ALA A 104 3.58 -6.35 20.74
CA ALA A 104 4.45 -5.95 21.84
C ALA A 104 4.36 -4.45 22.15
N SER A 105 4.60 -4.08 23.41
CA SER A 105 4.62 -2.68 23.82
C SER A 105 5.67 -1.86 23.07
N ILE A 106 5.40 -0.57 22.88
CA ILE A 106 6.34 0.36 22.21
C ILE A 106 7.75 0.33 22.83
N ASN A 107 7.84 0.17 24.16
CA ASN A 107 9.13 0.12 24.86
C ASN A 107 9.98 -1.09 24.43
N VAL A 108 9.33 -2.23 24.18
CA VAL A 108 10.01 -3.44 23.69
C VAL A 108 10.46 -3.23 22.25
N VAL A 109 9.59 -2.69 21.40
CA VAL A 109 9.93 -2.40 20.00
C VAL A 109 11.07 -1.39 19.91
N GLU A 110 11.01 -0.30 20.68
CA GLU A 110 12.07 0.72 20.76
C GLU A 110 13.39 0.12 21.22
N PHE A 111 13.36 -0.74 22.24
CA PHE A 111 14.56 -1.42 22.72
C PHE A 111 15.16 -2.37 21.67
N LEU A 112 14.33 -3.15 20.97
CA LEU A 112 14.78 -4.07 19.92
C LEU A 112 15.37 -3.31 18.72
N VAL A 113 14.69 -2.25 18.26
CA VAL A 113 15.17 -1.38 17.17
C VAL A 113 16.46 -0.67 17.59
N GLY A 114 16.56 -0.17 18.83
CA GLY A 114 17.77 0.45 19.34
C GLY A 114 18.94 -0.53 19.48
N SER A 115 18.67 -1.78 19.83
CA SER A 115 19.70 -2.82 20.01
C SER A 115 20.20 -3.39 18.68
N TYR A 116 19.32 -3.51 17.68
CA TYR A 116 19.69 -3.93 16.34
C TYR A 116 18.95 -3.13 15.26
N PRO A 117 19.41 -1.91 14.92
CA PRO A 117 18.72 -1.02 13.97
C PRO A 117 18.54 -1.62 12.60
N LYS A 118 19.49 -2.44 12.14
CA LYS A 118 19.42 -3.07 10.81
C LYS A 118 18.23 -4.04 10.66
N SER A 119 17.59 -4.46 11.76
CA SER A 119 16.40 -5.29 11.72
C SER A 119 15.22 -4.63 11.00
N VAL A 120 15.10 -3.30 11.01
CA VAL A 120 13.96 -2.61 10.38
C VAL A 120 13.99 -2.64 8.84
N GLU A 121 15.11 -3.04 8.25
CA GLU A 121 15.33 -3.12 6.80
C GLU A 121 15.29 -4.56 6.27
N LEU A 122 15.17 -5.55 7.16
CA LEU A 122 15.23 -6.96 6.79
C LEU A 122 13.82 -7.52 6.71
N PRO A 123 13.39 -8.05 5.56
CA PRO A 123 12.09 -8.71 5.46
C PRO A 123 12.10 -10.08 6.14
N ASN A 124 10.91 -10.56 6.52
CA ASN A 124 10.71 -11.89 7.06
C ASN A 124 10.61 -12.98 5.96
N GLY A 125 10.07 -14.15 6.32
CA GLY A 125 9.87 -15.26 5.39
C GLY A 125 8.89 -15.00 4.26
N ASP A 126 7.93 -14.11 4.48
CA ASP A 126 6.87 -13.71 3.54
C ASP A 126 7.24 -12.45 2.74
N ASP A 127 8.53 -12.08 2.77
CA ASP A 127 9.08 -10.86 2.18
C ASP A 127 8.47 -9.56 2.76
N GLU A 128 7.91 -9.62 3.97
CA GLU A 128 7.34 -8.45 4.65
C GLU A 128 8.38 -7.72 5.49
N LEU A 129 8.56 -6.42 5.21
CA LEU A 129 9.33 -5.53 6.09
C LEU A 129 8.60 -5.32 7.43
N PRO A 130 9.33 -5.05 8.52
CA PRO A 130 8.72 -4.74 9.83
C PRO A 130 7.67 -3.62 9.79
N LEU A 131 7.86 -2.59 8.96
CA LEU A 131 6.87 -1.52 8.80
C LEU A 131 5.55 -2.04 8.21
N ASN A 132 5.62 -2.87 7.17
CA ASN A 132 4.42 -3.45 6.54
C ASN A 132 3.75 -4.45 7.48
N LEU A 133 4.52 -5.30 8.16
CA LEU A 133 3.99 -6.22 9.18
C LEU A 133 3.28 -5.46 10.31
N ALA A 134 3.86 -4.36 10.79
CA ALA A 134 3.23 -3.52 11.80
C ALA A 134 1.90 -2.93 11.30
N ILE A 135 1.84 -2.51 10.02
CA ILE A 135 0.61 -2.03 9.41
C ILE A 135 -0.42 -3.16 9.34
N LEU A 136 -0.05 -4.33 8.83
CA LEU A 136 -0.90 -5.54 8.74
C LEU A 136 -1.44 -5.99 10.10
N CYS A 137 -0.67 -5.82 11.17
CA CYS A 137 -1.06 -6.18 12.53
C CYS A 137 -1.83 -5.07 13.27
N HIS A 138 -2.14 -3.95 12.61
CA HIS A 138 -2.80 -2.77 13.19
C HIS A 138 -2.05 -2.18 14.40
N ALA A 139 -0.72 -2.08 14.27
CA ALA A 139 0.11 -1.48 15.31
C ALA A 139 -0.24 0.00 15.51
N PRO A 140 -0.14 0.53 16.74
CA PRO A 140 -0.38 1.94 17.02
C PRO A 140 0.56 2.85 16.21
N ILE A 141 0.07 4.06 15.89
CA ILE A 141 0.81 5.06 15.10
C ILE A 141 2.19 5.41 15.68
N ASP A 142 2.37 5.29 17.00
CA ASP A 142 3.66 5.54 17.64
C ASP A 142 4.72 4.50 17.23
N ILE A 143 4.34 3.23 17.10
CA ILE A 143 5.21 2.16 16.61
C ILE A 143 5.54 2.39 15.14
N LEU A 144 4.53 2.74 14.34
CA LEU A 144 4.72 3.08 12.93
C LEU A 144 5.68 4.27 12.76
N SER A 145 5.50 5.33 13.56
CA SER A 145 6.36 6.52 13.58
C SER A 145 7.79 6.19 13.98
N LEU A 146 7.98 5.27 14.93
CA LEU A 146 9.31 4.79 15.31
C LEU A 146 9.99 4.05 14.15
N LEU A 147 9.27 3.11 13.52
CA LEU A 147 9.80 2.33 12.40
C LEU A 147 10.11 3.20 11.17
N MET A 148 9.25 4.18 10.85
CA MET A 148 9.49 5.13 9.76
C MET A 148 10.71 6.02 10.01
N LYS A 149 10.91 6.48 11.25
CA LYS A 149 12.12 7.23 11.63
C LYS A 149 13.38 6.37 11.53
N ALA A 150 13.28 5.08 11.89
CA ALA A 150 14.38 4.14 11.84
C ALA A 150 14.75 3.75 10.40
N SER A 151 13.77 3.57 9.51
CA SER A 151 13.98 3.33 8.08
C SER A 151 13.00 4.10 7.19
N PRO A 152 13.38 5.33 6.78
CA PRO A 152 12.60 6.10 5.79
C PRO A 152 12.55 5.41 4.42
N ALA A 153 13.53 4.57 4.12
CA ALA A 153 13.60 3.82 2.86
C ALA A 153 12.47 2.77 2.76
N ALA A 154 11.99 2.23 3.87
CA ALA A 154 10.88 1.25 3.88
C ALA A 154 9.59 1.83 3.28
N LEU A 155 9.40 3.16 3.32
CA LEU A 155 8.25 3.85 2.71
C LEU A 155 8.26 3.82 1.18
N ARG A 156 9.39 3.46 0.56
CA ARG A 156 9.57 3.31 -0.89
C ARG A 156 9.59 1.87 -1.36
N GLN A 157 9.35 0.91 -0.46
CA GLN A 157 9.38 -0.49 -0.81
C GLN A 157 7.95 -1.00 -0.92
N GLN A 158 7.67 -1.65 -2.04
CA GLN A 158 6.42 -2.35 -2.26
C GLN A 158 6.47 -3.70 -1.54
N ASP A 159 5.34 -4.13 -1.01
CA ASP A 159 5.17 -5.51 -0.58
C ASP A 159 5.04 -6.47 -1.78
N SER A 160 4.81 -7.75 -1.49
CA SER A 160 4.60 -8.81 -2.49
C SER A 160 3.37 -8.59 -3.38
N LEU A 161 2.42 -7.74 -2.95
CA LEU A 161 1.24 -7.37 -3.72
C LEU A 161 1.46 -6.13 -4.57
N GLY A 162 2.61 -5.45 -4.46
CA GLY A 162 2.89 -4.21 -5.18
C GLY A 162 2.40 -2.96 -4.45
N HIS A 163 1.97 -3.05 -3.18
CA HIS A 163 1.48 -1.92 -2.42
C HIS A 163 2.60 -1.30 -1.57
N TYR A 164 2.62 0.04 -1.55
CA TYR A 164 3.45 0.79 -0.58
C TYR A 164 2.75 0.85 0.78
N PRO A 165 3.50 1.09 1.88
CA PRO A 165 2.93 1.17 3.23
C PRO A 165 1.68 2.07 3.33
N LEU A 166 1.70 3.23 2.67
CA LEU A 166 0.56 4.16 2.65
C LEU A 166 -0.71 3.56 2.02
N HIS A 167 -0.58 2.77 0.96
CA HIS A 167 -1.72 2.09 0.35
C HIS A 167 -2.33 1.10 1.35
N ASN A 168 -1.49 0.32 2.02
CA ASN A 168 -1.94 -0.66 3.02
C ASN A 168 -2.62 0.00 4.22
N MET A 169 -2.09 1.13 4.71
CA MET A 169 -2.74 1.90 5.77
C MET A 169 -4.15 2.34 5.38
N ILE A 170 -4.33 2.87 4.16
CA ILE A 170 -5.63 3.33 3.67
C ILE A 170 -6.57 2.14 3.43
N ALA A 171 -6.09 1.08 2.78
CA ALA A 171 -6.89 -0.09 2.41
C ALA A 171 -7.47 -0.82 3.63
N GLN A 172 -6.74 -0.84 4.76
CA GLN A 172 -7.23 -1.46 5.98
C GLN A 172 -8.37 -0.71 6.66
N GLY A 173 -8.42 0.61 6.52
CA GLY A 173 -9.43 1.45 7.18
C GLY A 173 -9.36 1.47 8.71
N CYS A 174 -8.25 1.00 9.31
CA CYS A 174 -8.06 0.98 10.76
C CYS A 174 -7.37 2.23 11.32
N TYR A 175 -6.80 3.07 10.45
CA TYR A 175 -6.10 4.30 10.83
C TYR A 175 -6.98 5.52 10.62
N THR A 176 -6.87 6.51 11.51
CA THR A 176 -7.61 7.77 11.37
C THR A 176 -6.99 8.66 10.30
N VAL A 177 -7.75 9.67 9.86
CA VAL A 177 -7.27 10.64 8.86
C VAL A 177 -6.05 11.39 9.38
N GLU A 178 -6.03 11.71 10.68
CA GLU A 178 -4.91 12.39 11.35
C GLU A 178 -3.66 11.52 11.38
N GLU A 179 -3.79 10.23 11.66
CA GLU A 179 -2.68 9.28 11.64
C GLU A 179 -2.09 9.15 10.22
N ILE A 180 -2.95 9.05 9.21
CA ILE A 180 -2.51 9.04 7.80
C ILE A 180 -1.81 10.36 7.48
N GLN A 181 -2.39 11.51 7.84
CA GLN A 181 -1.78 12.83 7.65
C GLN A 181 -0.40 12.95 8.30
N GLN A 182 -0.23 12.42 9.51
CA GLN A 182 1.06 12.41 10.20
C GLN A 182 2.11 11.65 9.38
N VAL A 183 1.75 10.51 8.81
CA VAL A 183 2.64 9.77 7.90
C VAL A 183 2.94 10.57 6.63
N LEU A 184 1.94 11.20 6.03
CA LEU A 184 2.11 12.02 4.82
C LEU A 184 3.04 13.21 5.03
N GLN A 185 2.92 13.89 6.17
CA GLN A 185 3.80 15.01 6.53
C GLN A 185 5.25 14.56 6.72
N SER A 186 5.44 13.35 7.26
CA SER A 186 6.78 12.78 7.42
C SER A 186 7.40 12.33 6.10
N TYR A 187 6.58 12.04 5.09
CA TYR A 187 7.03 11.43 3.84
C TYR A 187 6.17 11.81 2.61
N SER A 188 6.46 12.99 2.06
CA SER A 188 5.75 13.57 0.90
C SER A 188 5.78 12.74 -0.40
N PRO A 189 6.88 12.04 -0.79
CA PRO A 189 6.93 11.35 -2.08
C PRO A 189 6.01 10.12 -2.21
N ALA A 190 5.50 9.54 -1.11
CA ALA A 190 4.60 8.37 -1.17
C ALA A 190 3.31 8.65 -1.97
N MET A 191 2.86 9.89 -2.02
CA MET A 191 1.57 10.28 -2.59
C MET A 191 1.46 10.02 -4.09
N GLY A 192 2.59 10.09 -4.79
CA GLY A 192 2.67 9.92 -6.23
C GLY A 192 3.13 8.53 -6.68
N LEU A 193 3.34 7.58 -5.77
CA LEU A 193 3.80 6.25 -6.18
C LEU A 193 2.59 5.38 -6.55
N PRO A 194 2.51 4.87 -7.79
CA PRO A 194 1.49 3.89 -8.14
C PRO A 194 1.79 2.58 -7.41
N GLY A 195 0.86 2.11 -6.59
CA GLY A 195 0.88 0.78 -5.98
C GLY A 195 0.50 -0.32 -6.99
N ALA A 196 -0.11 -1.39 -6.48
CA ALA A 196 -0.63 -2.46 -7.33
C ALA A 196 -1.67 -1.91 -8.32
N GLU A 197 -1.73 -2.50 -9.51
CA GLU A 197 -2.65 -2.09 -10.58
C GLU A 197 -2.54 -0.60 -10.96
N GLY A 198 -1.38 0.04 -10.74
CA GLY A 198 -1.19 1.45 -11.05
C GLY A 198 -1.93 2.40 -10.10
N GLN A 199 -2.60 1.88 -9.07
CA GLN A 199 -3.47 2.65 -8.19
C GLN A 199 -2.66 3.63 -7.34
N THR A 200 -3.15 4.87 -7.26
CA THR A 200 -2.62 5.87 -6.32
C THR A 200 -3.27 5.72 -4.94
N PRO A 201 -2.72 6.33 -3.87
CA PRO A 201 -3.39 6.35 -2.57
C PRO A 201 -4.83 6.88 -2.62
N LEU A 202 -5.11 7.80 -3.55
CA LEU A 202 -6.46 8.32 -3.79
C LEU A 202 -7.40 7.27 -4.40
N HIS A 203 -6.93 6.42 -5.32
CA HIS A 203 -7.73 5.29 -5.84
C HIS A 203 -8.08 4.34 -4.70
N VAL A 204 -7.09 3.94 -3.91
CA VAL A 204 -7.31 3.04 -2.77
C VAL A 204 -8.28 3.65 -1.75
N ALA A 205 -8.20 4.95 -1.48
CA ALA A 205 -9.11 5.64 -0.56
C ALA A 205 -10.57 5.62 -1.03
N VAL A 206 -10.83 5.73 -2.34
CA VAL A 206 -12.20 5.67 -2.87
C VAL A 206 -12.71 4.24 -3.00
N LEU A 207 -11.81 3.27 -3.18
CA LEU A 207 -12.12 1.84 -3.23
C LEU A 207 -12.37 1.22 -1.84
N ALA A 208 -11.72 1.74 -0.81
CA ALA A 208 -11.93 1.33 0.58
C ALA A 208 -13.33 1.75 1.05
N GLY A 209 -14.17 0.75 1.38
CA GLY A 209 -15.63 0.86 1.54
C GLY A 209 -16.11 1.99 2.45
N GLY A 210 -16.38 3.15 1.84
CA GLY A 210 -16.93 4.34 2.49
C GLY A 210 -16.34 5.66 1.99
N ALA A 211 -15.13 5.64 1.42
CA ALA A 211 -14.44 6.83 0.89
C ALA A 211 -14.62 8.08 1.79
N PRO A 212 -14.11 8.07 3.04
CA PRO A 212 -14.37 9.15 3.97
C PRO A 212 -13.94 10.49 3.37
N LEU A 213 -14.87 11.45 3.33
CA LEU A 213 -14.68 12.75 2.67
C LEU A 213 -13.41 13.46 3.19
N ASP A 214 -13.18 13.40 4.49
CA ASP A 214 -12.03 14.03 5.13
C ASP A 214 -10.70 13.43 4.66
N LEU A 215 -10.65 12.12 4.42
CA LEU A 215 -9.48 11.45 3.86
C LEU A 215 -9.24 11.86 2.42
N VAL A 216 -10.28 11.82 1.58
CA VAL A 216 -10.20 12.20 0.16
C VAL A 216 -9.75 13.66 0.04
N SER A 217 -10.35 14.55 0.83
CA SER A 217 -10.00 15.97 0.93
C SER A 217 -8.55 16.18 1.35
N SER A 218 -8.10 15.48 2.40
CA SER A 218 -6.72 15.53 2.87
C SER A 218 -5.71 15.08 1.80
N LEU A 219 -6.00 13.97 1.11
CA LEU A 219 -5.15 13.45 0.05
C LEU A 219 -5.04 14.41 -1.14
N LEU A 220 -6.17 15.02 -1.55
CA LEU A 220 -6.20 16.00 -2.63
C LEU A 220 -5.54 17.32 -2.26
N ALA A 221 -5.70 17.79 -1.02
CA ALA A 221 -5.02 18.99 -0.53
C ALA A 221 -3.49 18.81 -0.54
N THR A 222 -3.01 17.58 -0.34
CA THR A 222 -1.57 17.28 -0.32
C THR A 222 -1.02 16.99 -1.72
N TYR A 223 -1.80 16.30 -2.57
CA TYR A 223 -1.38 15.91 -3.92
C TYR A 223 -2.54 15.94 -4.91
N GLU A 224 -2.95 17.16 -5.28
CA GLU A 224 -4.07 17.44 -6.19
C GLU A 224 -3.95 16.70 -7.54
N ALA A 225 -2.72 16.55 -8.05
CA ALA A 225 -2.46 15.86 -9.31
C ALA A 225 -2.88 14.37 -9.29
N ALA A 226 -3.11 13.77 -8.11
CA ALA A 226 -3.67 12.42 -8.00
C ALA A 226 -5.03 12.28 -8.70
N ALA A 227 -5.85 13.34 -8.73
CA ALA A 227 -7.16 13.33 -9.38
C ALA A 227 -7.08 13.08 -10.90
N LYS A 228 -5.91 13.33 -11.51
CA LYS A 228 -5.68 13.25 -12.97
C LYS A 228 -4.98 11.94 -13.38
N ARG A 229 -4.64 11.08 -12.43
CA ARG A 229 -3.88 9.87 -12.69
C ARG A 229 -4.80 8.71 -13.01
N PHE A 230 -4.45 7.98 -14.05
CA PHE A 230 -5.08 6.73 -14.38
C PHE A 230 -4.41 5.58 -13.63
N ASP A 231 -5.19 4.59 -13.22
CA ASP A 231 -4.71 3.26 -12.85
C ASP A 231 -4.51 2.38 -14.10
N ASP A 232 -4.09 1.12 -13.92
CA ASP A 232 -3.82 0.18 -15.01
C ASP A 232 -5.09 -0.29 -15.72
N ALA A 233 -6.26 -0.14 -15.09
CA ALA A 233 -7.57 -0.35 -15.71
C ALA A 233 -8.04 0.88 -16.51
N GLY A 234 -7.24 1.93 -16.59
CA GLY A 234 -7.59 3.18 -17.25
C GLY A 234 -8.68 3.95 -16.50
N MET A 235 -8.87 3.70 -15.20
CA MET A 235 -9.79 4.44 -14.36
C MET A 235 -9.11 5.65 -13.73
N LEU A 236 -9.84 6.76 -13.65
CA LEU A 236 -9.51 7.89 -12.77
C LEU A 236 -10.09 7.60 -11.39
N PRO A 237 -9.66 8.34 -10.35
CA PRO A 237 -10.30 8.26 -9.04
C PRO A 237 -11.80 8.56 -9.07
N LEU A 238 -12.25 9.43 -10.00
CA LEU A 238 -13.69 9.68 -10.22
C LEU A 238 -14.41 8.44 -10.75
N HIS A 239 -13.82 7.70 -11.71
CA HIS A 239 -14.40 6.45 -12.23
C HIS A 239 -14.54 5.42 -11.10
N ALA A 240 -13.48 5.23 -10.31
CA ALA A 240 -13.46 4.32 -9.17
C ALA A 240 -14.47 4.72 -8.07
N ALA A 241 -14.60 6.03 -7.78
CA ALA A 241 -15.57 6.51 -6.81
C ALA A 241 -17.02 6.22 -7.25
N LEU A 242 -17.33 6.40 -8.54
CA LEU A 242 -18.66 6.14 -9.07
C LEU A 242 -18.98 4.64 -9.15
N SER A 243 -18.00 3.80 -9.49
CA SER A 243 -18.19 2.34 -9.52
C SER A 243 -18.47 1.76 -8.13
N GLN A 244 -17.93 2.36 -7.08
CA GLN A 244 -18.17 1.96 -5.68
C GLN A 244 -19.37 2.66 -5.03
N GLY A 245 -20.07 3.56 -5.74
CA GLY A 245 -21.20 4.30 -5.18
C GLY A 245 -20.82 5.29 -4.07
N ALA A 246 -19.70 6.01 -4.26
CA ALA A 246 -19.25 7.03 -3.31
C ALA A 246 -20.30 8.13 -3.06
N SER A 247 -20.21 8.77 -1.89
CA SER A 247 -21.14 9.81 -1.48
C SER A 247 -21.06 11.06 -2.37
N LEU A 248 -22.16 11.80 -2.49
CA LEU A 248 -22.22 13.04 -3.29
C LEU A 248 -21.09 14.04 -2.94
N PRO A 249 -20.76 14.29 -1.66
CA PRO A 249 -19.65 15.20 -1.33
C PRO A 249 -18.29 14.76 -1.91
N VAL A 250 -18.01 13.44 -1.93
CA VAL A 250 -16.77 12.90 -2.51
C VAL A 250 -16.75 13.10 -4.02
N VAL A 251 -17.86 12.80 -4.70
CA VAL A 251 -17.99 12.99 -6.15
C VAL A 251 -17.87 14.46 -6.51
N GLN A 252 -18.54 15.36 -5.77
CA GLN A 252 -18.43 16.80 -5.95
C GLN A 252 -16.99 17.27 -5.82
N LEU A 253 -16.29 16.84 -4.77
CA LEU A 253 -14.90 17.21 -4.54
C LEU A 253 -13.97 16.75 -5.68
N LEU A 254 -14.14 15.52 -6.17
CA LEU A 254 -13.35 15.01 -7.29
C LEU A 254 -13.64 15.76 -8.59
N VAL A 255 -14.91 16.07 -8.86
CA VAL A 255 -15.33 16.85 -10.04
C VAL A 255 -14.86 18.30 -9.97
N THR A 256 -14.94 18.95 -8.82
CA THR A 256 -14.44 20.33 -8.67
C THR A 256 -12.92 20.39 -8.78
N THR A 257 -12.21 19.37 -8.30
CA THR A 257 -10.74 19.28 -8.40
C THR A 257 -10.28 19.01 -9.84
N TYR A 258 -11.00 18.15 -10.57
CA TYR A 258 -10.67 17.87 -11.98
C TYR A 258 -11.94 17.76 -12.85
N PRO A 259 -12.52 18.90 -13.30
CA PRO A 259 -13.78 18.91 -14.03
C PRO A 259 -13.74 18.17 -15.35
N GLN A 260 -12.59 18.22 -16.04
CA GLN A 260 -12.42 17.54 -17.33
C GLN A 260 -12.53 16.02 -17.22
N ALA A 261 -12.43 15.44 -16.02
CA ALA A 261 -12.68 14.02 -15.78
C ALA A 261 -14.06 13.58 -16.28
N LEU A 262 -15.07 14.47 -16.25
CA LEU A 262 -16.43 14.18 -16.74
C LEU A 262 -16.50 13.77 -18.21
N GLN A 263 -15.50 14.14 -19.01
CA GLN A 263 -15.43 13.90 -20.45
C GLN A 263 -14.43 12.80 -20.83
N LEU A 264 -13.72 12.23 -19.85
CA LEU A 264 -12.73 11.19 -20.10
C LEU A 264 -13.38 9.82 -19.97
N ARG A 265 -12.95 8.88 -20.82
CA ARG A 265 -13.42 7.50 -20.78
C ARG A 265 -12.45 6.66 -19.95
N ASP A 266 -12.98 5.66 -19.27
CA ASP A 266 -12.17 4.64 -18.61
C ASP A 266 -11.57 3.64 -19.62
N GLY A 267 -10.86 2.61 -19.14
CA GLY A 267 -10.30 1.56 -19.99
C GLY A 267 -11.35 0.67 -20.67
N GLN A 268 -12.61 0.69 -20.22
CA GLN A 268 -13.74 0.03 -20.90
C GLN A 268 -14.41 0.94 -21.94
N GLY A 269 -13.96 2.19 -22.05
CA GLY A 269 -14.54 3.18 -22.94
C GLY A 269 -15.79 3.84 -22.38
N LEU A 270 -16.07 3.75 -21.08
CA LEU A 270 -17.24 4.33 -20.42
C LEU A 270 -16.93 5.72 -19.86
N LEU A 271 -17.87 6.66 -20.00
CA LEU A 271 -17.84 7.95 -19.32
C LEU A 271 -18.27 7.82 -17.85
N PRO A 272 -17.89 8.76 -16.95
CA PRO A 272 -18.32 8.76 -15.56
C PRO A 272 -19.82 8.60 -15.35
N ILE A 273 -20.65 9.29 -16.16
CA ILE A 273 -22.11 9.18 -16.07
C ILE A 273 -22.62 7.78 -16.45
N GLU A 274 -21.95 7.11 -17.39
CA GLU A 274 -22.27 5.74 -17.84
C GLU A 274 -21.84 4.73 -16.77
N ILE A 275 -20.68 4.91 -16.13
CA ILE A 275 -20.21 4.11 -15.00
C ILE A 275 -21.20 4.21 -13.84
N ASN A 276 -21.62 5.42 -13.47
CA ASN A 276 -22.61 5.63 -12.41
C ASN A 276 -23.95 4.95 -12.73
N ALA A 277 -24.38 4.95 -14.00
CA ALA A 277 -25.60 4.25 -14.43
C ALA A 277 -25.45 2.71 -14.42
N THR A 278 -24.25 2.20 -14.74
CA THR A 278 -23.98 0.76 -14.89
C THR A 278 -23.68 0.07 -13.57
N TYR A 279 -22.85 0.71 -12.73
CA TYR A 279 -22.31 0.12 -11.50
C TYR A 279 -22.85 0.81 -10.23
N GLY A 280 -23.40 2.02 -10.34
CA GLY A 280 -23.95 2.79 -9.23
C GLY A 280 -25.31 2.29 -8.73
N ALA A 281 -25.54 0.98 -8.64
CA ALA A 281 -26.77 0.41 -8.09
C ALA A 281 -27.06 0.86 -6.64
N HIS A 282 -26.03 1.37 -5.94
CA HIS A 282 -26.10 1.98 -4.61
C HIS A 282 -25.89 3.50 -4.61
N SER A 283 -25.68 4.10 -5.78
CA SER A 283 -25.47 5.53 -5.95
C SER A 283 -26.78 6.29 -5.77
N SER A 284 -26.74 7.36 -4.98
CA SER A 284 -27.93 8.18 -4.73
C SER A 284 -28.39 8.87 -6.02
N PRO A 285 -29.71 9.09 -6.23
CA PRO A 285 -30.22 9.87 -7.36
C PRO A 285 -29.57 11.25 -7.47
N ALA A 286 -29.19 11.85 -6.34
CA ALA A 286 -28.50 13.14 -6.27
C ALA A 286 -27.13 13.13 -6.98
N VAL A 287 -26.40 12.01 -6.97
CA VAL A 287 -25.13 11.89 -7.71
C VAL A 287 -25.39 11.88 -9.21
N ALA A 288 -26.42 11.16 -9.67
CA ALA A 288 -26.78 11.13 -11.08
C ALA A 288 -27.22 12.52 -11.59
N ASP A 289 -28.04 13.22 -10.82
CA ASP A 289 -28.51 14.57 -11.15
C ASP A 289 -27.35 15.58 -11.16
N PHE A 290 -26.44 15.48 -10.17
CA PHE A 290 -25.23 16.30 -10.14
C PHE A 290 -24.35 16.06 -11.37
N LEU A 291 -24.09 14.79 -11.73
CA LEU A 291 -23.26 14.47 -12.91
C LEU A 291 -23.88 15.01 -14.20
N ARG A 292 -25.21 14.95 -14.36
CA ARG A 292 -25.88 15.55 -15.53
C ARG A 292 -25.65 17.06 -15.59
N LEU A 293 -25.95 17.75 -14.49
CA LEU A 293 -25.84 19.21 -14.42
C LEU A 293 -24.39 19.68 -14.60
N ALA A 294 -23.43 18.99 -13.98
CA ALA A 294 -22.01 19.30 -14.10
C ALA A 294 -21.48 19.07 -15.52
N ASN A 295 -22.03 18.08 -16.22
CA ASN A 295 -21.66 17.79 -17.61
C ASN A 295 -22.24 18.82 -18.59
N GLU A 296 -23.45 19.32 -18.33
CA GLU A 296 -24.08 20.40 -19.11
C GLU A 296 -23.37 21.75 -18.91
N ASN A 297 -22.90 22.01 -17.69
CA ASN A 297 -22.28 23.29 -17.29
C ASN A 297 -20.76 23.17 -17.07
N LEU A 298 -20.07 22.32 -17.84
CA LEU A 298 -18.64 22.02 -17.65
C LEU A 298 -17.75 23.27 -17.60
N ASP A 299 -18.07 24.29 -18.40
CA ASP A 299 -17.36 25.57 -18.43
C ASP A 299 -17.54 26.38 -17.14
N GLU A 300 -18.67 26.25 -16.44
CA GLU A 300 -18.95 26.92 -15.17
C GLU A 300 -18.27 26.19 -14.01
N VAL A 301 -18.31 24.84 -14.00
CA VAL A 301 -17.56 24.01 -13.04
C VAL A 301 -16.06 24.31 -13.14
N SER A 302 -15.54 24.44 -14.36
CA SER A 302 -14.13 24.75 -14.62
C SER A 302 -13.70 26.14 -14.13
N ARG A 303 -14.64 27.06 -13.93
CA ARG A 303 -14.38 28.41 -13.38
C ARG A 303 -14.48 28.45 -11.86
N GLY A 304 -14.78 27.33 -11.20
CA GLY A 304 -14.96 27.27 -9.74
C GLY A 304 -16.20 28.02 -9.25
N CYS A 305 -17.19 28.24 -10.13
CA CYS A 305 -18.47 28.77 -9.70
C CYS A 305 -19.25 27.66 -8.99
N ASP A 306 -19.67 27.91 -7.74
CA ASP A 306 -20.54 26.99 -7.00
C ASP A 306 -21.84 26.82 -7.79
N LEU A 307 -21.98 25.69 -8.50
CA LEU A 307 -23.22 25.33 -9.20
C LEU A 307 -24.42 25.11 -8.24
N LEU A 308 -24.20 25.18 -6.92
CA LEU A 308 -25.14 24.69 -5.91
C LEU A 308 -25.13 25.50 -4.60
N SER A 309 -25.19 26.84 -4.67
CA SER A 309 -25.87 27.55 -3.58
C SER A 309 -27.39 27.33 -3.76
N PRO A 310 -28.10 26.68 -2.83
CA PRO A 310 -29.55 26.57 -2.94
C PRO A 310 -30.14 27.98 -2.87
N SER A 311 -30.78 28.41 -3.96
CA SER A 311 -31.62 29.61 -4.00
C SER A 311 -32.93 29.39 -3.27
#